data_AF-A0AA94HHK2-F1
#
_entry.id   AF-A0AA94HHK2-F1
#
_cell.length_a   1.000
_cell.length_b   1.000
_cell.length_c   1.000
_cell.angle_alpha   90.00
_cell.angle_beta   90.00
_cell.angle_gamma   90.00
#
_symmetry.space_group_name_H-M   'P 1'
#
loop_
_entity.id
_entity.type
_entity.pdbx_description
1 polymer ?
#
loop_
_entity_poly.entity_id
_entity_poly.type
_entity_poly.pdbx_seq_one_letter_code
_entity_poly.pdbx_strand_id
1 'polypeptide(L)'
;MKTAGDIIIDLIERFDVHDPGSRRAHGAGSHHKGQVALNEMGKAIFGDVEHALVRLSNASTSGRVPNWLVNIKGCSVRFNHALRPIDIIGVNFPYFPFDSSSESIGLFYKIHLFLKYRNVLRFVDIFKTGDLYRHLGKIVRWFPKKTNMNHNYYSTHSYGNEYFKFRMDYKTKTGLINLYAEKDKSHTDYRPESEIYLGYILIDQHPASKEIKYMDAMNAPFGYYPNGEMPLLRHYMYKRSFLGRMQEIQLTQKDVGMLEQVWAEEKYFILSKSQKIYDEIRELFKEGTEMSVSQFRQLLDEAYRKKYDEKHIRNYFQHVWGYFKNKADEDEKKQYEELMLALDIEKINDFVAFLALKYREPYLLNSTVAKTHGRT
;
A
#
# COMPACT_ATOMS: atom_id res chain seq x y z
N MET A 1 8.56 -19.43 -0.23
CA MET A 1 7.14 -19.27 0.08
C MET A 1 6.59 -18.07 -0.68
N LYS A 2 5.43 -18.21 -1.34
CA LYS A 2 4.66 -17.06 -1.87
C LYS A 2 4.12 -16.26 -0.69
N THR A 3 4.12 -14.93 -0.76
CA THR A 3 3.50 -14.11 0.29
C THR A 3 1.97 -14.32 0.30
N ALA A 4 1.30 -13.97 1.39
CA ALA A 4 -0.16 -13.98 1.45
C ALA A 4 -0.79 -13.11 0.34
N GLY A 5 -0.16 -11.97 0.02
CA GLY A 5 -0.58 -11.09 -1.06
C GLY A 5 -0.50 -11.76 -2.44
N ASP A 6 0.53 -12.57 -2.67
CA ASP A 6 0.70 -13.34 -3.92
C ASP A 6 -0.44 -14.33 -4.12
N ILE A 7 -0.77 -15.07 -3.06
CA ILE A 7 -1.84 -16.08 -3.09
C ILE A 7 -3.18 -15.40 -3.40
N ILE A 8 -3.46 -14.26 -2.75
CA ILE A 8 -4.71 -13.53 -2.97
C ILE A 8 -4.78 -12.99 -4.41
N ILE A 9 -3.70 -12.40 -4.94
CA ILE A 9 -3.69 -11.91 -6.32
C ILE A 9 -3.84 -13.05 -7.33
N ASP A 10 -3.13 -14.17 -7.14
CA ASP A 10 -3.28 -15.35 -7.99
C ASP A 10 -4.73 -15.89 -7.97
N LEU A 11 -5.42 -15.82 -6.81
CA LEU A 11 -6.83 -16.20 -6.70
C LEU A 11 -7.74 -15.21 -7.44
N ILE A 12 -7.49 -13.90 -7.33
CA ILE A 12 -8.25 -12.85 -8.01
C ILE A 12 -8.09 -12.98 -9.53
N GLU A 13 -6.87 -13.21 -10.02
CA GLU A 13 -6.60 -13.35 -11.45
C GLU A 13 -7.32 -14.56 -12.07
N ARG A 14 -7.50 -15.64 -11.30
CA ARG A 14 -8.30 -16.81 -11.71
C ARG A 14 -9.80 -16.52 -11.86
N PHE A 15 -10.30 -15.38 -11.40
CA PHE A 15 -11.69 -14.99 -11.62
C PHE A 15 -11.93 -14.45 -13.03
N ASP A 16 -10.88 -14.06 -13.75
CA ASP A 16 -10.92 -13.52 -15.12
C ASP A 16 -11.91 -12.34 -15.30
N VAL A 17 -11.97 -11.47 -14.28
CA VAL A 17 -12.89 -10.30 -14.25
C VAL A 17 -12.19 -8.96 -14.52
N HIS A 18 -10.91 -8.96 -14.87
CA HIS A 18 -10.11 -7.74 -15.05
C HIS A 18 -9.73 -7.55 -16.51
N ASP A 19 -9.71 -6.29 -16.97
CA ASP A 19 -9.21 -5.99 -18.31
C ASP A 19 -7.65 -6.07 -18.30
N PRO A 20 -6.99 -6.49 -19.40
CA PRO A 20 -5.53 -6.47 -19.48
C PRO A 20 -4.94 -5.09 -19.16
N GLY A 21 -3.87 -5.05 -18.36
CA GLY A 21 -3.24 -3.81 -17.91
C GLY A 21 -4.04 -3.04 -16.84
N SER A 22 -5.20 -3.55 -16.39
CA SER A 22 -6.04 -2.91 -15.36
C SER A 22 -5.76 -3.44 -13.93
N ARG A 23 -6.10 -2.62 -12.93
CA ARG A 23 -5.88 -2.99 -11.51
C ARG A 23 -6.79 -4.17 -11.14
N ARG A 24 -6.27 -5.10 -10.34
CA ARG A 24 -6.99 -6.33 -9.89
C ARG A 24 -8.14 -6.04 -8.90
N ALA A 25 -8.22 -4.81 -8.42
CA ALA A 25 -9.39 -4.19 -7.81
C ALA A 25 -9.33 -2.69 -8.11
N HIS A 26 -10.47 -2.02 -8.16
CA HIS A 26 -10.54 -0.59 -8.42
C HIS A 26 -9.91 -0.15 -9.76
N GLY A 27 -10.08 -0.95 -10.81
CA GLY A 27 -9.55 -0.71 -12.16
C GLY A 27 -10.11 0.58 -12.77
N ALA A 28 -11.43 0.73 -12.77
CA ALA A 28 -12.10 1.91 -13.30
C ALA A 28 -11.97 3.11 -12.33
N GLY A 29 -11.27 4.16 -12.77
CA GLY A 29 -11.14 5.40 -12.02
C GLY A 29 -10.17 6.40 -12.64
N SER A 30 -10.13 7.60 -12.08
CA SER A 30 -9.35 8.74 -12.57
C SER A 30 -8.52 9.36 -11.46
N HIS A 31 -7.39 9.94 -11.84
CA HIS A 31 -6.57 10.77 -10.97
C HIS A 31 -6.94 12.24 -11.13
N HIS A 32 -6.84 13.01 -10.06
CA HIS A 32 -7.20 14.42 -9.98
C HIS A 32 -6.09 15.14 -9.20
N LYS A 33 -5.68 16.32 -9.68
CA LYS A 33 -4.79 17.18 -8.89
C LYS A 33 -5.61 17.81 -7.76
N GLY A 34 -5.03 17.92 -6.58
CA GLY A 34 -5.66 18.55 -5.41
C GLY A 34 -4.78 19.62 -4.81
N GLN A 35 -5.38 20.77 -4.48
CA GLN A 35 -4.77 21.78 -3.60
C GLN A 35 -5.12 21.42 -2.17
N VAL A 36 -4.13 21.40 -1.29
CA VAL A 36 -4.28 20.97 0.10
C VAL A 36 -4.18 22.18 1.02
N ALA A 37 -5.13 22.31 1.94
CA ALA A 37 -5.13 23.30 3.00
C ALA A 37 -5.35 22.60 4.34
N LEU A 38 -4.27 22.40 5.09
CA LEU A 38 -4.29 21.75 6.41
C LEU A 38 -4.25 22.80 7.53
N ASN A 39 -4.95 22.51 8.62
CA ASN A 39 -4.78 23.23 9.88
C ASN A 39 -3.55 22.70 10.64
N GLU A 40 -3.27 23.26 11.83
CA GLU A 40 -2.11 22.86 12.65
C GLU A 40 -2.06 21.36 12.95
N MET A 41 -3.20 20.74 13.27
CA MET A 41 -3.27 19.29 13.52
C MET A 41 -3.02 18.48 12.25
N GLY A 42 -3.57 18.92 11.11
CA GLY A 42 -3.33 18.28 9.81
C GLY A 42 -1.85 18.34 9.42
N LYS A 43 -1.20 19.50 9.59
CA LYS A 43 0.24 19.68 9.32
C LYS A 43 1.11 18.84 10.25
N ALA A 44 0.73 18.70 11.52
CA ALA A 44 1.45 17.83 12.46
C ALA A 44 1.44 16.35 12.02
N ILE A 45 0.40 15.91 11.29
CA ILE A 45 0.28 14.53 10.79
C ILE A 45 0.95 14.38 9.42
N PHE A 46 0.57 15.21 8.46
CA PHE A 46 0.94 15.05 7.05
C PHE A 46 2.14 15.88 6.60
N GLY A 47 2.66 16.75 7.47
CA GLY A 47 3.68 17.76 7.15
C GLY A 47 3.10 18.96 6.39
N ASP A 48 3.98 19.90 6.04
CA ASP A 48 3.64 21.04 5.19
C ASP A 48 3.50 20.58 3.74
N VAL A 49 2.27 20.22 3.36
CA VAL A 49 1.91 19.73 2.02
C VAL A 49 0.87 20.65 1.38
N GLU A 50 1.21 21.18 0.21
CA GLU A 50 0.32 22.10 -0.54
C GLU A 50 -0.44 21.38 -1.67
N HIS A 51 0.02 20.20 -2.06
CA HIS A 51 -0.49 19.48 -3.22
C HIS A 51 -0.69 18.00 -2.93
N ALA A 52 -1.73 17.44 -3.55
CA ALA A 52 -2.01 16.02 -3.53
C ALA A 52 -2.44 15.50 -4.91
N LEU A 53 -2.28 14.20 -5.10
CA LEU A 53 -2.92 13.45 -6.18
C LEU A 53 -4.06 12.62 -5.57
N VAL A 54 -5.29 12.87 -6.00
CA VAL A 54 -6.47 12.14 -5.54
C VAL A 54 -6.89 11.15 -6.62
N ARG A 55 -7.18 9.91 -6.25
CA ARG A 55 -7.74 8.91 -7.15
C ARG A 55 -9.15 8.52 -6.72
N LEU A 56 -10.12 8.74 -7.60
CA LEU A 56 -11.50 8.30 -7.42
C LEU A 56 -11.74 7.04 -8.24
N SER A 57 -12.31 5.98 -7.64
CA SER A 57 -12.52 4.69 -8.31
C SER A 57 -13.87 4.06 -8.02
N ASN A 58 -14.32 3.22 -8.96
CA ASN A 58 -15.27 2.15 -8.70
C ASN A 58 -14.51 0.88 -8.34
N ALA A 59 -15.03 0.03 -7.45
CA ALA A 59 -14.36 -1.23 -7.09
C ALA A 59 -14.21 -2.21 -8.27
N SER A 60 -15.04 -2.09 -9.32
CA SER A 60 -14.95 -2.89 -10.53
C SER A 60 -13.57 -2.79 -11.19
N THR A 61 -13.10 -3.93 -11.66
CA THR A 61 -11.85 -4.13 -12.38
C THR A 61 -12.01 -3.96 -13.88
N SER A 62 -13.18 -4.30 -14.43
CA SER A 62 -13.45 -4.14 -15.86
C SER A 62 -14.19 -2.84 -16.14
N GLY A 63 -13.75 -2.12 -17.18
CA GLY A 63 -14.46 -0.98 -17.77
C GLY A 63 -15.78 -1.38 -18.44
N ARG A 64 -16.02 -2.68 -18.65
CA ARG A 64 -17.28 -3.21 -19.18
C ARG A 64 -18.42 -3.19 -18.16
N VAL A 65 -18.12 -3.11 -16.87
CA VAL A 65 -19.15 -3.05 -15.82
C VAL A 65 -19.65 -1.60 -15.71
N PRO A 66 -20.94 -1.33 -16.00
CA PRO A 66 -21.47 0.02 -15.91
C PRO A 66 -21.33 0.61 -14.50
N ASN A 67 -20.90 1.87 -14.42
CA ASN A 67 -20.65 2.56 -13.16
C ASN A 67 -21.86 2.61 -12.21
N TRP A 68 -23.09 2.59 -12.76
CA TRP A 68 -24.34 2.62 -12.01
C TRP A 68 -24.69 1.29 -11.31
N LEU A 69 -23.95 0.22 -11.56
CA LEU A 69 -24.08 -1.07 -10.86
C LEU A 69 -23.09 -1.23 -9.69
N VAL A 70 -22.14 -0.32 -9.53
CA VAL A 70 -21.05 -0.46 -8.57
C VAL A 70 -21.25 0.48 -7.40
N ASN A 71 -21.58 -0.04 -6.22
CA ASN A 71 -21.81 0.78 -5.02
C ASN A 71 -20.55 1.00 -4.19
N ILE A 72 -19.57 0.09 -4.29
CA ILE A 72 -18.30 0.22 -3.58
C ILE A 72 -17.38 1.18 -4.36
N LYS A 73 -16.96 2.25 -3.70
CA LYS A 73 -16.15 3.33 -4.25
C LYS A 73 -14.84 3.47 -3.49
N GLY A 74 -13.81 3.92 -4.19
CA GLY A 74 -12.52 4.31 -3.63
C GLY A 74 -12.29 5.81 -3.74
N CYS A 75 -11.66 6.38 -2.71
CA CYS A 75 -11.05 7.71 -2.73
C CYS A 75 -9.71 7.58 -2.03
N SER A 76 -8.64 7.63 -2.80
CA SER A 76 -7.28 7.51 -2.30
C SER A 76 -6.54 8.82 -2.52
N VAL A 77 -5.77 9.27 -1.54
CA VAL A 77 -5.03 10.54 -1.58
C VAL A 77 -3.56 10.24 -1.42
N ARG A 78 -2.73 10.77 -2.31
CA ARG A 78 -1.28 10.88 -2.16
C ARG A 78 -0.92 12.32 -1.88
N PHE A 79 -0.46 12.62 -0.68
CA PHE A 79 0.13 13.92 -0.34
C PHE A 79 1.56 14.00 -0.86
N ASN A 80 1.90 15.12 -1.52
CA ASN A 80 3.21 15.35 -2.10
C ASN A 80 4.18 15.91 -1.05
N HIS A 81 4.55 15.08 -0.07
CA HIS A 81 5.51 15.46 0.96
C HIS A 81 6.95 15.42 0.45
N ALA A 82 7.80 16.35 0.89
CA ALA A 82 9.16 16.57 0.37
C ALA A 82 10.09 15.36 0.50
N LEU A 83 9.91 14.52 1.54
CA LEU A 83 10.77 13.37 1.81
C LEU A 83 10.33 12.08 1.10
N ARG A 84 9.02 11.81 1.06
CA ARG A 84 8.43 10.70 0.31
C ARG A 84 6.92 10.89 0.26
N PRO A 85 6.22 10.25 -0.69
CA PRO A 85 4.76 10.25 -0.70
C PRO A 85 4.17 9.78 0.63
N ILE A 86 3.05 10.38 1.02
CA ILE A 86 2.18 9.89 2.09
C ILE A 86 0.83 9.54 1.46
N ASP A 87 0.38 8.30 1.61
CA ASP A 87 -0.84 7.79 0.97
C ASP A 87 -1.90 7.41 2.01
N ILE A 88 -3.11 7.93 1.86
CA ILE A 88 -4.31 7.49 2.57
C ILE A 88 -5.25 6.82 1.58
N ILE A 89 -5.51 5.53 1.77
CA ILE A 89 -6.30 4.73 0.81
C ILE A 89 -7.68 4.47 1.40
N GLY A 90 -8.68 5.21 0.92
CA GLY A 90 -10.04 5.17 1.43
C GLY A 90 -11.01 4.36 0.57
N VAL A 91 -11.95 3.70 1.23
CA VAL A 91 -13.14 3.10 0.61
C VAL A 91 -14.39 3.62 1.30
N ASN A 92 -15.54 3.61 0.61
CA ASN A 92 -16.80 4.11 1.18
C ASN A 92 -17.48 3.14 2.18
N PHE A 93 -16.69 2.33 2.86
CA PHE A 93 -17.10 1.35 3.87
C PHE A 93 -16.14 1.44 5.06
N PRO A 94 -16.63 1.62 6.31
CA PRO A 94 -15.79 2.18 7.37
C PRO A 94 -14.90 1.18 8.14
N TYR A 95 -15.09 -0.12 7.96
CA TYR A 95 -14.26 -1.13 8.62
C TYR A 95 -14.11 -2.38 7.75
N PHE A 96 -13.18 -3.26 8.09
CA PHE A 96 -13.08 -4.58 7.49
C PHE A 96 -13.33 -5.66 8.56
N PRO A 97 -14.11 -6.72 8.27
CA PRO A 97 -14.60 -7.62 9.31
C PRO A 97 -13.54 -8.60 9.86
N PHE A 98 -12.31 -8.57 9.38
CA PHE A 98 -11.19 -9.40 9.86
C PHE A 98 -9.86 -8.65 9.68
N ASP A 99 -8.82 -9.04 10.44
CA ASP A 99 -7.51 -8.36 10.52
C ASP A 99 -6.31 -9.28 10.24
N SER A 100 -6.54 -10.52 9.80
CA SER A 100 -5.42 -11.42 9.54
C SER A 100 -5.25 -11.74 8.06
N SER A 101 -3.99 -12.00 7.71
CA SER A 101 -3.65 -12.50 6.37
C SER A 101 -4.28 -13.88 6.11
N SER A 102 -4.37 -14.73 7.13
CA SER A 102 -4.95 -16.06 7.03
C SER A 102 -6.46 -16.03 6.76
N GLU A 103 -7.20 -15.15 7.44
CA GLU A 103 -8.63 -14.93 7.18
C GLU A 103 -8.85 -14.37 5.78
N SER A 104 -8.02 -13.41 5.34
CA SER A 104 -8.09 -12.85 3.99
C SER A 104 -7.88 -13.94 2.93
N ILE A 105 -6.83 -14.76 3.04
CA ILE A 105 -6.61 -15.91 2.14
C ILE A 105 -7.81 -16.85 2.17
N GLY A 106 -8.30 -17.19 3.36
CA GLY A 106 -9.45 -18.06 3.54
C GLY A 106 -10.71 -17.53 2.85
N LEU A 107 -10.95 -16.22 2.88
CA LEU A 107 -12.07 -15.59 2.19
C LEU A 107 -11.92 -15.75 0.67
N PHE A 108 -10.79 -15.33 0.11
CA PHE A 108 -10.57 -15.39 -1.35
C PHE A 108 -10.56 -16.82 -1.88
N TYR A 109 -10.05 -17.78 -1.10
CA TYR A 109 -10.10 -19.20 -1.46
C TYR A 109 -11.54 -19.71 -1.54
N LYS A 110 -12.40 -19.36 -0.58
CA LYS A 110 -13.81 -19.75 -0.60
C LYS A 110 -14.60 -19.05 -1.71
N ILE A 111 -14.30 -17.77 -2.00
CA ILE A 111 -14.83 -17.07 -3.18
C ILE A 111 -14.44 -17.81 -4.45
N HIS A 112 -13.17 -18.22 -4.58
CA HIS A 112 -12.71 -19.00 -5.72
C HIS A 112 -13.47 -20.32 -5.88
N LEU A 113 -13.64 -21.08 -4.80
CA LEU A 113 -14.44 -22.32 -4.83
C LEU A 113 -15.90 -22.02 -5.23
N PHE A 114 -16.51 -20.97 -4.69
CA PHE A 114 -17.86 -20.57 -5.06
C PHE A 114 -17.96 -20.21 -6.56
N LEU A 115 -17.05 -19.40 -7.10
CA LEU A 115 -17.07 -19.02 -8.51
C LEU A 115 -16.83 -20.22 -9.45
N LYS A 116 -15.99 -21.18 -9.03
CA LYS A 116 -15.70 -22.41 -9.78
C LYS A 116 -16.89 -23.37 -9.83
N TYR A 117 -17.58 -23.58 -8.70
CA TYR A 117 -18.64 -24.59 -8.59
C TYR A 117 -20.07 -24.02 -8.63
N ARG A 118 -20.23 -22.72 -8.42
CA ARG A 118 -21.49 -21.93 -8.46
C ARG A 118 -22.65 -22.54 -7.66
N ASN A 119 -22.36 -23.15 -6.50
CA ASN A 119 -23.38 -23.78 -5.66
C ASN A 119 -23.62 -23.03 -4.34
N VAL A 120 -24.82 -23.22 -3.78
CA VAL A 120 -25.30 -22.49 -2.58
C VAL A 120 -24.48 -22.83 -1.34
N LEU A 121 -24.05 -24.08 -1.17
CA LEU A 121 -23.23 -24.48 -0.01
C LEU A 121 -21.89 -23.72 0.01
N ARG A 122 -21.24 -23.60 -1.15
CA ARG A 122 -19.99 -22.83 -1.29
C ARG A 122 -20.20 -21.34 -1.11
N PHE A 123 -21.35 -20.81 -1.52
CA PHE A 123 -21.72 -19.42 -1.22
C PHE A 123 -21.82 -19.19 0.29
N VAL A 124 -22.51 -20.08 1.02
CA VAL A 124 -22.65 -20.01 2.47
C VAL A 124 -21.28 -20.13 3.18
N ASP A 125 -20.38 -20.96 2.65
CA ASP A 125 -19.04 -21.14 3.23
C ASP A 125 -18.22 -19.84 3.28
N ILE A 126 -18.41 -18.90 2.34
CA ILE A 126 -17.76 -17.57 2.32
C ILE A 126 -17.99 -16.87 3.66
N PHE A 127 -19.21 -16.93 4.19
CA PHE A 127 -19.59 -16.27 5.44
C PHE A 127 -19.05 -16.96 6.71
N LYS A 128 -18.48 -18.16 6.59
CA LYS A 128 -17.83 -18.86 7.72
C LYS A 128 -16.38 -18.40 7.96
N THR A 129 -15.79 -17.62 7.06
CA THR A 129 -14.41 -17.13 7.25
C THR A 129 -14.37 -16.03 8.31
N GLY A 130 -13.44 -16.10 9.26
CA GLY A 130 -13.24 -15.04 10.27
C GLY A 130 -14.53 -14.64 11.00
N ASP A 131 -15.43 -15.61 11.22
CA ASP A 131 -16.76 -15.37 11.76
C ASP A 131 -17.58 -14.27 11.03
N LEU A 132 -17.40 -14.09 9.71
CA LEU A 132 -18.06 -13.05 8.90
C LEU A 132 -19.59 -13.04 9.06
N TYR A 133 -20.21 -14.20 9.32
CA TYR A 133 -21.63 -14.33 9.65
C TYR A 133 -22.06 -13.45 10.84
N ARG A 134 -21.19 -13.22 11.83
CA ARG A 134 -21.46 -12.32 12.98
C ARG A 134 -21.51 -10.84 12.58
N HIS A 135 -20.94 -10.50 11.43
CA HIS A 135 -20.88 -9.13 10.93
C HIS A 135 -22.01 -8.80 9.94
N LEU A 136 -22.87 -9.75 9.55
CA LEU A 136 -23.90 -9.55 8.52
C LEU A 136 -24.78 -8.32 8.76
N GLY A 137 -25.31 -8.14 9.97
CA GLY A 137 -26.15 -6.98 10.30
C GLY A 137 -25.42 -5.65 10.13
N LYS A 138 -24.13 -5.60 10.51
CA LYS A 138 -23.28 -4.41 10.34
C LYS A 138 -22.90 -4.18 8.89
N ILE A 139 -22.61 -5.24 8.13
CA ILE A 139 -22.33 -5.16 6.70
C ILE A 139 -23.53 -4.56 5.98
N VAL A 140 -24.74 -5.08 6.23
CA VAL A 140 -25.98 -4.55 5.64
C VAL A 140 -26.21 -3.08 6.06
N ARG A 141 -25.99 -2.74 7.33
CA ARG A 141 -26.13 -1.36 7.83
C ARG A 141 -25.21 -0.38 7.09
N TRP A 142 -23.96 -0.76 6.88
CA TRP A 142 -22.93 0.10 6.29
C TRP A 142 -22.78 -0.04 4.78
N PHE A 143 -23.47 -1.00 4.15
CA PHE A 143 -23.34 -1.24 2.73
C PHE A 143 -23.75 0.01 1.92
N PRO A 144 -22.89 0.52 1.02
CA PRO A 144 -23.22 1.70 0.26
C PRO A 144 -24.46 1.47 -0.61
N LYS A 145 -25.42 2.39 -0.51
CA LYS A 145 -26.68 2.35 -1.30
C LYS A 145 -26.62 3.18 -2.58
N LYS A 146 -25.72 4.17 -2.61
CA LYS A 146 -25.56 5.11 -3.74
C LYS A 146 -24.38 4.68 -4.61
N THR A 147 -24.47 5.02 -5.90
CA THR A 147 -23.48 4.68 -6.94
C THR A 147 -22.70 5.89 -7.44
N ASN A 148 -22.98 7.09 -6.91
CA ASN A 148 -22.19 8.29 -7.20
C ASN A 148 -20.90 8.33 -6.35
N MET A 149 -20.08 9.38 -6.48
CA MET A 149 -18.84 9.54 -5.70
C MET A 149 -19.03 10.42 -4.45
N ASN A 150 -20.23 10.89 -4.14
CA ASN A 150 -20.48 11.74 -2.97
C ASN A 150 -20.66 10.87 -1.72
N HIS A 151 -19.54 10.55 -1.08
CA HIS A 151 -19.46 9.63 0.06
C HIS A 151 -18.45 10.12 1.09
N ASN A 152 -18.57 9.54 2.29
CA ASN A 152 -17.48 9.49 3.24
C ASN A 152 -16.64 8.25 2.90
N TYR A 153 -15.32 8.42 2.89
CA TYR A 153 -14.35 7.37 2.61
C TYR A 153 -13.43 7.19 3.81
N TYR A 154 -13.08 5.95 4.11
CA TYR A 154 -12.41 5.58 5.35
C TYR A 154 -11.16 4.78 5.05
N SER A 155 -10.07 5.04 5.78
CA SER A 155 -8.82 4.25 5.70
C SER A 155 -8.99 2.79 6.14
N THR A 156 -10.07 2.50 6.88
CA THR A 156 -10.47 1.22 7.51
C THR A 156 -9.57 0.70 8.62
N HIS A 157 -8.25 0.88 8.50
CA HIS A 157 -7.27 0.64 9.55
C HIS A 157 -6.87 1.96 10.22
N SER A 158 -6.36 1.85 11.44
CA SER A 158 -5.86 2.98 12.22
C SER A 158 -4.36 3.14 12.09
N TYR A 159 -3.85 4.29 12.52
CA TYR A 159 -2.44 4.68 12.45
C TYR A 159 -1.97 5.26 13.79
N GLY A 160 -0.70 5.02 14.12
CA GLY A 160 -0.04 5.55 15.31
C GLY A 160 -0.57 4.98 16.63
N ASN A 161 0.00 5.46 17.74
CA ASN A 161 -0.39 5.07 19.09
C ASN A 161 -1.74 5.67 19.51
N GLU A 162 -2.16 6.70 18.80
CA GLU A 162 -3.43 7.40 18.96
C GLU A 162 -4.59 6.60 18.36
N TYR A 163 -4.29 5.62 17.49
CA TYR A 163 -5.28 4.84 16.73
C TYR A 163 -6.18 5.73 15.85
N PHE A 164 -5.57 6.64 15.09
CA PHE A 164 -6.31 7.47 14.15
C PHE A 164 -6.74 6.68 12.92
N LYS A 165 -8.04 6.61 12.64
CA LYS A 165 -8.60 6.25 11.33
C LYS A 165 -8.88 7.53 10.55
N PHE A 166 -8.46 7.60 9.30
CA PHE A 166 -8.68 8.79 8.49
C PHE A 166 -9.99 8.68 7.73
N ARG A 167 -10.81 9.74 7.82
CA ARG A 167 -12.07 9.89 7.10
C ARG A 167 -11.97 11.08 6.13
N MET A 168 -12.41 10.84 4.90
CA MET A 168 -12.42 11.79 3.79
C MET A 168 -13.85 11.99 3.31
N ASP A 169 -14.40 13.18 3.48
CA ASP A 169 -15.77 13.50 3.06
C ASP A 169 -15.74 14.24 1.72
N TYR A 170 -16.03 13.52 0.64
CA TYR A 170 -15.98 14.09 -0.69
C TYR A 170 -17.34 14.66 -1.11
N LYS A 171 -17.36 15.96 -1.45
CA LYS A 171 -18.51 16.67 -2.01
C LYS A 171 -18.31 16.90 -3.51
N THR A 172 -18.93 16.05 -4.33
CA THR A 172 -18.79 16.09 -5.80
C THR A 172 -19.16 17.43 -6.42
N LYS A 173 -20.14 18.16 -5.86
CA LYS A 173 -20.58 19.46 -6.41
C LYS A 173 -19.50 20.53 -6.35
N THR A 174 -18.68 20.52 -5.30
CA THR A 174 -17.66 21.55 -5.06
C THR A 174 -16.25 21.08 -5.33
N GLY A 175 -16.02 19.78 -5.50
CA GLY A 175 -14.67 19.22 -5.56
C GLY A 175 -13.96 19.18 -4.20
N LEU A 176 -14.67 19.48 -3.10
CA LEU A 176 -14.08 19.57 -1.76
C LEU A 176 -14.03 18.19 -1.09
N ILE A 177 -12.87 17.82 -0.56
CA ILE A 177 -12.67 16.66 0.31
C ILE A 177 -12.27 17.18 1.68
N ASN A 178 -13.16 17.08 2.67
CA ASN A 178 -12.81 17.40 4.05
C ASN A 178 -12.10 16.21 4.70
N LEU A 179 -11.04 16.49 5.45
CA LEU A 179 -10.18 15.49 6.08
C LEU A 179 -10.41 15.48 7.59
N TYR A 180 -10.56 14.29 8.15
CA TYR A 180 -10.72 14.07 9.58
C TYR A 180 -9.82 12.93 10.06
N ALA A 181 -9.30 13.04 11.29
CA ALA A 181 -8.75 11.93 12.05
C ALA A 181 -9.77 11.51 13.11
N GLU A 182 -10.16 10.25 13.11
CA GLU A 182 -11.09 9.66 14.06
C GLU A 182 -10.34 8.73 15.00
N LYS A 183 -10.48 8.91 16.31
CA LYS A 183 -9.88 8.02 17.28
C LYS A 183 -10.73 6.75 17.39
N ASP A 184 -10.24 5.62 16.90
CA ASP A 184 -10.96 4.35 16.95
C ASP A 184 -9.98 3.17 17.09
N LYS A 185 -9.94 2.61 18.30
CA LYS A 185 -9.12 1.43 18.62
C LYS A 185 -9.68 0.12 18.06
N SER A 186 -10.94 0.12 17.62
CA SER A 186 -11.58 -1.10 17.12
C SER A 186 -10.93 -1.53 15.81
N HIS A 187 -10.43 -2.76 15.75
CA HIS A 187 -9.84 -3.26 14.52
C HIS A 187 -10.91 -3.71 13.50
N THR A 188 -11.82 -4.58 13.92
CA THR A 188 -12.83 -5.21 13.04
C THR A 188 -14.24 -4.60 13.17
N ASP A 189 -14.30 -3.36 13.67
CA ASP A 189 -15.52 -2.60 13.86
C ASP A 189 -15.28 -1.12 13.57
N TYR A 190 -16.36 -0.34 13.55
CA TYR A 190 -16.28 1.11 13.43
C TYR A 190 -17.03 1.78 14.59
N ARG A 191 -16.25 2.36 15.52
CA ARG A 191 -16.74 3.00 16.75
C ARG A 191 -15.85 4.20 17.11
N PRO A 192 -15.90 5.29 16.32
CA PRO A 192 -15.10 6.47 16.61
C PRO A 192 -15.48 7.06 17.98
N GLU A 193 -14.48 7.29 18.82
CA GLU A 193 -14.62 7.92 20.15
C GLU A 193 -14.67 9.44 20.02
N SER A 194 -13.89 9.99 19.09
CA SER A 194 -13.79 11.42 18.81
C SER A 194 -13.31 11.64 17.39
N GLU A 195 -13.59 12.81 16.83
CA GLU A 195 -13.07 13.24 15.53
C GLU A 195 -12.36 14.59 15.62
N ILE A 196 -11.34 14.76 14.79
CA ILE A 196 -10.55 15.98 14.67
C ILE A 196 -10.56 16.39 13.20
N TYR A 197 -11.03 17.59 12.89
CA TYR A 197 -10.92 18.15 11.55
C TYR A 197 -9.46 18.52 11.26
N LEU A 198 -8.95 18.13 10.09
CA LEU A 198 -7.54 18.32 9.70
C LEU A 198 -7.35 19.37 8.61
N GLY A 199 -8.43 19.76 7.93
CA GLY A 199 -8.39 20.62 6.76
C GLY A 199 -9.10 19.99 5.56
N TYR A 200 -8.74 20.43 4.36
CA TYR A 200 -9.40 19.98 3.14
C TYR A 200 -8.46 19.86 1.95
N ILE A 201 -8.94 19.16 0.93
CA ILE A 201 -8.36 19.10 -0.40
C ILE A 201 -9.41 19.61 -1.39
N LEU A 202 -9.06 20.60 -2.20
CA LEU A 202 -9.86 21.04 -3.33
C LEU A 202 -9.34 20.35 -4.59
N ILE A 203 -10.13 19.44 -5.17
CA ILE A 203 -9.71 18.70 -6.37
C ILE A 203 -10.12 19.42 -7.64
N ASP A 204 -9.24 19.38 -8.64
CA ASP A 204 -9.60 19.68 -10.02
C ASP A 204 -10.56 18.59 -10.51
N GLN A 205 -11.75 19.01 -10.92
CA GLN A 205 -12.77 18.09 -11.42
C GLN A 205 -12.38 17.46 -12.77
N HIS A 206 -11.46 18.07 -13.50
CA HIS A 206 -10.88 17.47 -14.70
C HIS A 206 -9.84 16.42 -14.31
N PRO A 207 -9.94 15.19 -14.84
CA PRO A 207 -8.95 14.16 -14.61
C PRO A 207 -7.54 14.60 -15.06
N ALA A 208 -6.56 14.38 -14.21
CA ALA A 208 -5.16 14.40 -14.58
C ALA A 208 -4.83 13.18 -15.45
N SER A 209 -4.04 13.39 -16.52
CA SER A 209 -3.59 12.32 -17.42
C SER A 209 -2.51 11.39 -16.83
N LYS A 210 -2.03 11.65 -15.61
CA LYS A 210 -0.86 10.97 -15.05
C LYS A 210 -1.24 9.71 -14.29
N GLU A 211 -1.17 8.56 -14.98
CA GLU A 211 -1.08 7.25 -14.31
C GLU A 211 0.18 7.17 -13.41
N ILE A 212 0.05 6.46 -12.28
CA ILE A 212 1.11 6.18 -11.29
C ILE A 212 1.19 4.67 -11.03
N LYS A 213 2.31 4.19 -10.46
CA LYS A 213 2.49 2.76 -10.12
C LYS A 213 1.34 2.22 -9.27
N TYR A 214 1.16 2.77 -8.08
CA TYR A 214 0.11 2.48 -7.10
C TYR A 214 0.28 3.42 -5.90
N MET A 215 -0.76 3.55 -5.08
CA MET A 215 -0.72 4.12 -3.73
C MET A 215 -0.60 2.98 -2.72
N ASP A 216 0.11 3.22 -1.62
CA ASP A 216 0.55 2.16 -0.72
C ASP A 216 0.20 2.47 0.74
N ALA A 217 -0.41 1.52 1.45
CA ALA A 217 -0.78 1.69 2.85
C ALA A 217 0.46 1.88 3.76
N MET A 218 1.62 1.41 3.34
CA MET A 218 2.88 1.59 4.06
C MET A 218 3.55 2.94 3.77
N ASN A 219 3.04 3.74 2.83
CA ASN A 219 3.37 5.17 2.72
C ASN A 219 2.62 5.98 3.79
N ALA A 220 2.66 5.54 5.04
CA ALA A 220 1.95 6.17 6.15
C ALA A 220 2.57 7.53 6.52
N PRO A 221 1.84 8.42 7.23
CA PRO A 221 2.41 9.65 7.77
C PRO A 221 3.55 9.35 8.75
N PHE A 222 4.55 10.24 8.86
CA PHE A 222 5.73 9.99 9.71
C PHE A 222 5.34 9.92 11.18
N GLY A 223 5.80 8.89 11.90
CA GLY A 223 5.41 8.63 13.29
C GLY A 223 4.04 7.98 13.47
N TYR A 224 3.23 7.90 12.41
CA TYR A 224 1.89 7.28 12.42
C TYR A 224 1.90 5.98 11.64
N TYR A 225 2.61 4.98 12.16
CA TYR A 225 2.68 3.66 11.52
C TYR A 225 1.30 3.00 11.45
N PRO A 226 1.00 2.27 10.37
CA PRO A 226 -0.31 1.65 10.22
C PRO A 226 -0.44 0.46 11.18
N ASN A 227 -1.59 0.35 11.85
CA ASN A 227 -1.89 -0.69 12.83
C ASN A 227 -2.54 -1.92 12.18
N GLY A 228 -2.27 -3.11 12.74
CA GLY A 228 -2.78 -4.41 12.27
C GLY A 228 -1.94 -5.02 11.15
N GLU A 229 -2.35 -6.19 10.64
CA GLU A 229 -1.61 -6.93 9.60
C GLU A 229 -2.03 -6.52 8.18
N MET A 230 -3.28 -6.08 8.03
CA MET A 230 -3.86 -5.75 6.73
C MET A 230 -3.07 -4.71 5.91
N PRO A 231 -2.47 -3.66 6.49
CA PRO A 231 -1.68 -2.68 5.74
C PRO A 231 -0.47 -3.30 5.04
N LEU A 232 0.26 -4.19 5.73
CA LEU A 232 1.41 -4.89 5.17
C LEU A 232 0.98 -5.90 4.10
N LEU A 233 -0.12 -6.62 4.32
CA LEU A 233 -0.71 -7.48 3.29
C LEU A 233 -1.07 -6.68 2.02
N ARG A 234 -1.71 -5.52 2.20
CA ARG A 234 -2.10 -4.62 1.10
C ARG A 234 -0.89 -4.10 0.34
N HIS A 235 0.20 -3.74 1.03
CA HIS A 235 1.46 -3.36 0.38
C HIS A 235 1.92 -4.41 -0.63
N TYR A 236 1.98 -5.68 -0.22
CA TYR A 236 2.34 -6.78 -1.13
C TYR A 236 1.33 -6.97 -2.25
N MET A 237 0.02 -6.92 -1.94
CA MET A 237 -1.03 -7.03 -2.95
C MET A 237 -0.96 -5.92 -4.01
N TYR A 238 -0.68 -4.68 -3.63
CA TYR A 238 -0.57 -3.55 -4.57
C TYR A 238 0.62 -3.69 -5.49
N LYS A 239 1.79 -4.06 -4.94
CA LYS A 239 3.00 -4.35 -5.73
C LYS A 239 2.73 -5.49 -6.73
N ARG A 240 2.09 -6.57 -6.28
CA ARG A 240 1.73 -7.70 -7.15
C ARG A 240 0.75 -7.34 -8.24
N SER A 241 -0.34 -6.65 -7.89
CA SER A 241 -1.29 -6.15 -8.87
C SER A 241 -0.62 -5.22 -9.88
N PHE A 242 0.38 -4.41 -9.48
CA PHE A 242 1.11 -3.56 -10.41
C PHE A 242 1.99 -4.36 -11.37
N LEU A 243 2.81 -5.28 -10.85
CA LEU A 243 3.68 -6.12 -11.69
C LEU A 243 2.86 -6.95 -12.69
N GLY A 244 1.74 -7.53 -12.26
CA GLY A 244 0.85 -8.26 -13.16
C GLY A 244 0.31 -7.41 -14.33
N ARG A 245 -0.08 -6.15 -14.05
CA ARG A 245 -0.51 -5.22 -15.12
C ARG A 245 0.59 -4.93 -16.13
N MET A 246 1.81 -4.73 -15.65
CA MET A 246 2.95 -4.42 -16.51
C MET A 246 3.37 -5.65 -17.34
N GLN A 247 3.08 -6.87 -16.89
CA GLN A 247 3.29 -8.11 -17.65
C GLN A 247 2.32 -8.29 -18.83
N GLU A 248 1.17 -7.62 -18.80
CA GLU A 248 0.08 -7.80 -19.77
C GLU A 248 0.16 -6.82 -20.95
N ILE A 249 1.08 -5.86 -20.91
CA ILE A 249 1.15 -4.76 -21.86
C ILE A 249 2.55 -4.68 -22.48
N GLN A 250 2.63 -4.06 -23.66
CA GLN A 250 3.90 -3.59 -24.18
C GLN A 250 4.33 -2.34 -23.40
N LEU A 251 5.54 -2.36 -22.85
CA LEU A 251 6.02 -1.28 -22.00
C LEU A 251 6.31 -0.01 -22.80
N THR A 252 5.89 1.12 -22.26
CA THR A 252 6.39 2.45 -22.66
C THR A 252 7.49 2.90 -21.71
N GLN A 253 8.22 3.96 -22.06
CA GLN A 253 9.22 4.57 -21.18
C GLN A 253 8.63 5.02 -19.83
N LYS A 254 7.36 5.41 -19.82
CA LYS A 254 6.66 5.76 -18.57
C LYS A 254 6.45 4.53 -17.68
N ASP A 255 6.17 3.38 -18.28
CA ASP A 255 5.96 2.12 -17.54
C ASP A 255 7.27 1.61 -16.96
N VAL A 256 8.36 1.69 -17.72
CA VAL A 256 9.73 1.42 -17.23
C VAL A 256 10.05 2.31 -16.04
N GLY A 257 9.79 3.63 -16.13
CA GLY A 257 9.99 4.54 -14.99
C GLY A 257 9.16 4.18 -13.74
N MET A 258 7.97 3.60 -13.91
CA MET A 258 7.18 3.07 -12.78
C MET A 258 7.76 1.76 -12.21
N LEU A 259 8.33 0.90 -13.05
CA LEU A 259 9.04 -0.31 -12.64
C LEU A 259 10.34 0.02 -11.90
N GLU A 260 11.08 1.02 -12.37
CA GLU A 260 12.29 1.54 -11.71
C GLU A 260 11.96 2.09 -10.31
N GLN A 261 10.80 2.73 -10.13
CA GLN A 261 10.33 3.12 -8.82
C GLN A 261 10.05 1.93 -7.90
N VAL A 262 9.65 0.76 -8.41
CA VAL A 262 9.51 -0.44 -7.59
C VAL A 262 10.88 -1.01 -7.25
N TRP A 263 11.78 -1.09 -8.24
CA TRP A 263 13.15 -1.51 -8.02
C TRP A 263 13.86 -0.66 -6.96
N ALA A 264 13.76 0.66 -7.05
CA ALA A 264 14.37 1.58 -6.10
C ALA A 264 13.92 1.35 -4.65
N GLU A 265 12.67 0.93 -4.45
CA GLU A 265 12.13 0.60 -3.12
C GLU A 265 12.66 -0.74 -2.60
N GLU A 266 12.75 -1.73 -3.47
CA GLU A 266 13.10 -3.10 -3.12
C GLU A 266 14.61 -3.37 -3.07
N LYS A 267 15.42 -2.55 -3.73
CA LYS A 267 16.85 -2.85 -3.99
C LYS A 267 17.63 -3.18 -2.73
N TYR A 268 17.35 -2.50 -1.60
CA TYR A 268 18.05 -2.77 -0.34
C TYR A 268 17.57 -4.04 0.36
N PHE A 269 16.26 -4.32 0.28
CA PHE A 269 15.75 -5.60 0.72
C PHE A 269 16.40 -6.75 -0.07
N ILE A 270 16.47 -6.61 -1.40
CA ILE A 270 17.09 -7.62 -2.27
C ILE A 270 18.59 -7.74 -1.99
N LEU A 271 19.30 -6.63 -1.80
CA LEU A 271 20.72 -6.61 -1.44
C LEU A 271 20.98 -7.37 -0.13
N SER A 272 20.09 -7.21 0.87
CA SER A 272 20.17 -7.93 2.15
C SER A 272 19.94 -9.44 2.02
N LYS A 273 19.34 -9.88 0.90
CA LYS A 273 19.06 -11.29 0.58
C LYS A 273 20.08 -11.91 -0.36
N SER A 274 20.52 -11.18 -1.38
CA SER A 274 21.47 -11.67 -2.39
C SER A 274 22.01 -10.55 -3.28
N GLN A 275 23.33 -10.36 -3.25
CA GLN A 275 24.04 -9.50 -4.21
C GLN A 275 23.81 -9.95 -5.67
N LYS A 276 23.79 -11.27 -5.91
CA LYS A 276 23.59 -11.83 -7.25
C LYS A 276 22.25 -11.40 -7.86
N ILE A 277 21.16 -11.57 -7.11
CA ILE A 277 19.82 -11.17 -7.58
C ILE A 277 19.75 -9.65 -7.78
N TYR A 278 20.38 -8.88 -6.89
CA TYR A 278 20.46 -7.43 -7.03
C TYR A 278 21.10 -7.03 -8.37
N ASP A 279 22.23 -7.65 -8.72
CA ASP A 279 22.95 -7.36 -9.96
C ASP A 279 22.16 -7.82 -11.20
N GLU A 280 21.53 -9.00 -11.15
CA GLU A 280 20.67 -9.49 -12.24
C GLU A 280 19.50 -8.56 -12.54
N ILE A 281 18.82 -8.04 -11.50
CA ILE A 281 17.76 -7.05 -11.69
C ILE A 281 18.33 -5.76 -12.26
N ARG A 282 19.48 -5.29 -11.76
CA ARG A 282 20.13 -4.09 -12.26
C ARG A 282 20.46 -4.20 -13.76
N GLU A 283 20.96 -5.35 -14.20
CA GLU A 283 21.23 -5.60 -15.62
C GLU A 283 19.94 -5.64 -16.44
N LEU A 284 18.90 -6.30 -15.94
CA LEU A 284 17.58 -6.36 -16.60
C LEU A 284 17.00 -4.97 -16.89
N PHE A 285 17.15 -4.02 -15.97
CA PHE A 285 16.65 -2.65 -16.18
C PHE A 285 17.40 -1.87 -17.28
N LYS A 286 18.59 -2.31 -17.71
CA LYS A 286 19.29 -1.68 -18.84
C LYS A 286 18.62 -1.95 -20.19
N GLU A 287 17.74 -2.95 -20.26
CA GLU A 287 16.99 -3.30 -21.47
C GLU A 287 15.85 -2.30 -21.79
N GLY A 288 15.51 -1.40 -20.86
CA GLY A 288 14.51 -0.37 -21.07
C GLY A 288 13.12 -0.96 -21.35
N THR A 289 12.48 -0.58 -22.46
CA THR A 289 11.13 -1.03 -22.81
C THR A 289 11.05 -2.50 -23.19
N GLU A 290 12.17 -3.13 -23.52
CA GLU A 290 12.24 -4.55 -23.88
C GLU A 290 12.40 -5.46 -22.65
N MET A 291 12.52 -4.87 -21.45
CA MET A 291 12.75 -5.64 -20.23
C MET A 291 11.63 -6.65 -19.96
N SER A 292 12.01 -7.85 -19.55
CA SER A 292 11.06 -8.88 -19.13
C SER A 292 10.51 -8.62 -17.72
N VAL A 293 9.28 -8.10 -17.63
CA VAL A 293 8.57 -7.95 -16.33
C VAL A 293 8.35 -9.33 -15.66
N SER A 294 8.22 -10.40 -16.45
CA SER A 294 8.18 -11.78 -15.93
C SER A 294 9.45 -12.14 -15.19
N GLN A 295 10.60 -11.87 -15.78
CA GLN A 295 11.90 -12.11 -15.15
C GLN A 295 12.11 -11.24 -13.92
N PHE A 296 11.76 -9.94 -13.96
CA PHE A 296 11.83 -9.07 -12.79
C PHE A 296 11.00 -9.62 -11.63
N ARG A 297 9.76 -10.05 -11.90
CA ARG A 297 8.89 -10.68 -10.90
C ARG A 297 9.49 -11.97 -10.34
N GLN A 298 10.07 -12.83 -11.18
CA GLN A 298 10.71 -14.08 -10.73
C GLN A 298 11.91 -13.84 -9.82
N LEU A 299 12.75 -12.85 -10.14
CA LEU A 299 13.91 -12.46 -9.33
C LEU A 299 13.48 -11.88 -7.97
N LEU A 300 12.43 -11.04 -7.96
CA LEU A 300 11.81 -10.59 -6.71
C LEU A 300 11.35 -11.78 -5.87
N ASP A 301 10.62 -12.73 -6.47
CA ASP A 301 10.12 -13.90 -5.76
C ASP A 301 11.27 -14.72 -5.18
N GLU A 302 12.36 -14.88 -5.92
CA GLU A 302 13.54 -15.58 -5.43
C GLU A 302 14.14 -14.87 -4.20
N ALA A 303 14.27 -13.54 -4.24
CA ALA A 303 14.77 -12.77 -3.10
C ALA A 303 13.89 -12.93 -1.85
N TYR A 304 12.57 -12.84 -1.98
CA TYR A 304 11.63 -13.05 -0.86
C TYR A 304 11.65 -14.50 -0.33
N ARG A 305 12.04 -15.48 -1.16
CA ARG A 305 12.18 -16.88 -0.74
C ARG A 305 13.49 -17.18 -0.03
N LYS A 306 14.53 -16.39 -0.24
CA LYS A 306 15.83 -16.60 0.38
C LYS A 306 15.79 -16.29 1.87
N LYS A 307 16.42 -17.18 2.65
CA LYS A 307 16.78 -16.89 4.04
C LYS A 307 17.84 -15.80 4.06
N TYR A 308 17.88 -15.04 5.15
CA TYR A 308 18.99 -14.13 5.37
C TYR A 308 20.29 -14.92 5.58
N ASP A 309 21.38 -14.35 5.10
CA ASP A 309 22.73 -14.85 5.25
C ASP A 309 23.60 -13.71 5.77
N GLU A 310 24.49 -14.01 6.72
CA GLU A 310 25.29 -12.99 7.40
C GLU A 310 26.12 -12.14 6.44
N LYS A 311 26.68 -12.73 5.38
CA LYS A 311 27.46 -12.01 4.38
C LYS A 311 26.60 -10.95 3.67
N HIS A 312 25.37 -11.30 3.31
CA HIS A 312 24.46 -10.39 2.63
C HIS A 312 23.92 -9.31 3.56
N ILE A 313 23.63 -9.64 4.83
CA ILE A 313 23.26 -8.63 5.84
C ILE A 313 24.39 -7.62 6.02
N ARG A 314 25.64 -8.07 6.21
CA ARG A 314 26.81 -7.18 6.34
C ARG A 314 26.95 -6.24 5.15
N ASN A 315 26.88 -6.79 3.93
CA ASN A 315 27.00 -6.01 2.70
C ASN A 315 25.90 -4.94 2.58
N TYR A 316 24.64 -5.33 2.82
CA TYR A 316 23.52 -4.39 2.85
C TYR A 316 23.73 -3.29 3.89
N PHE A 317 24.06 -3.66 5.12
CA PHE A 317 24.14 -2.70 6.21
C PHE A 317 25.30 -1.72 6.02
N GLN A 318 26.46 -2.19 5.54
CA GLN A 318 27.58 -1.34 5.15
C GLN A 318 27.20 -0.36 4.03
N HIS A 319 26.44 -0.83 3.03
CA HIS A 319 26.00 0.02 1.92
C HIS A 319 25.06 1.13 2.42
N VAL A 320 24.09 0.80 3.27
CA VAL A 320 23.17 1.78 3.85
C VAL A 320 23.89 2.72 4.82
N TRP A 321 24.85 2.23 5.60
CA TRP A 321 25.66 3.06 6.49
C TRP A 321 26.43 4.16 5.75
N GLY A 322 26.75 3.95 4.47
CA GLY A 322 27.34 4.96 3.59
C GLY A 322 26.56 6.29 3.55
N TYR A 323 25.24 6.26 3.76
CA TYR A 323 24.39 7.46 3.84
C TYR A 323 24.60 8.27 5.13
N PHE A 324 25.05 7.63 6.22
CA PHE A 324 25.07 8.20 7.56
C PHE A 324 26.47 8.44 8.12
N LYS A 325 27.48 7.69 7.65
CA LYS A 325 28.85 7.67 8.23
C LYS A 325 29.51 9.03 8.50
N ASN A 326 29.18 10.05 7.71
CA ASN A 326 29.78 11.39 7.81
C ASN A 326 28.96 12.38 8.67
N LYS A 327 27.79 11.98 9.15
CA LYS A 327 26.87 12.82 9.94
C LYS A 327 26.37 12.16 11.23
N ALA A 328 26.55 10.85 11.35
CA ALA A 328 26.21 10.09 12.55
C ALA A 328 27.02 10.57 13.77
N ASP A 329 26.35 10.66 14.91
CA ASP A 329 27.00 10.95 16.20
C ASP A 329 27.72 9.70 16.76
N GLU A 330 28.47 9.88 17.85
CA GLU A 330 29.28 8.79 18.43
C GLU A 330 28.42 7.64 18.98
N ASP A 331 27.23 7.94 19.53
CA ASP A 331 26.31 6.91 20.01
C ASP A 331 25.75 6.08 18.85
N GLU A 332 25.41 6.72 17.74
CA GLU A 332 24.95 6.04 16.52
C GLU A 332 26.05 5.21 15.86
N LYS A 333 27.30 5.69 15.85
CA LYS A 333 28.44 4.90 15.36
C LYS A 333 28.66 3.66 16.22
N LYS A 334 28.59 3.80 17.54
CA LYS A 334 28.70 2.68 18.46
C LYS A 334 27.56 1.68 18.25
N GLN A 335 26.32 2.16 18.12
CA GLN A 335 25.17 1.29 17.83
C GLN A 335 25.32 0.57 16.48
N TYR A 336 25.85 1.24 15.45
CA TYR A 336 26.18 0.62 14.18
C TYR A 336 27.20 -0.53 14.34
N GLU A 337 28.27 -0.33 15.10
CA GLU A 337 29.28 -1.35 15.37
C GLU A 337 28.71 -2.56 16.11
N GLU A 338 27.88 -2.32 17.14
CA GLU A 338 27.19 -3.37 17.89
C GLU A 338 26.26 -4.19 16.98
N LEU A 339 25.47 -3.52 16.14
CA LEU A 339 24.57 -4.18 15.18
C LEU A 339 25.35 -4.90 14.07
N MET A 340 26.51 -4.40 13.66
CA MET A 340 27.40 -5.07 12.69
C MET A 340 27.99 -6.38 13.26
N LEU A 341 28.15 -6.50 14.57
CA LEU A 341 28.56 -7.73 15.21
C LEU A 341 27.40 -8.72 15.35
N ALA A 342 26.22 -8.22 15.76
CA ALA A 342 25.05 -9.05 16.02
C ALA A 342 24.33 -9.56 14.76
N LEU A 343 24.29 -8.75 13.68
CA LEU A 343 23.59 -9.03 12.43
C LEU A 343 22.10 -9.39 12.56
N ASP A 344 21.46 -8.85 13.59
CA ASP A 344 20.02 -8.93 13.77
C ASP A 344 19.33 -8.01 12.75
N ILE A 345 18.76 -8.62 11.70
CA ILE A 345 18.18 -7.89 10.57
C ILE A 345 16.99 -7.00 10.97
N GLU A 346 16.20 -7.39 11.97
CA GLU A 346 15.06 -6.59 12.42
C GLU A 346 15.57 -5.33 13.11
N LYS A 347 16.50 -5.47 14.06
CA LYS A 347 17.12 -4.33 14.74
C LYS A 347 17.90 -3.42 13.79
N ILE A 348 18.58 -3.99 12.79
CA ILE A 348 19.25 -3.22 11.74
C ILE A 348 18.23 -2.38 10.97
N ASN A 349 17.11 -2.96 10.55
CA ASN A 349 16.09 -2.24 9.78
C ASN A 349 15.40 -1.15 10.62
N ASP A 350 15.16 -1.39 11.90
CA ASP A 350 14.67 -0.37 12.82
C ASP A 350 15.66 0.79 12.97
N PHE A 351 16.93 0.49 13.15
CA PHE A 351 17.99 1.49 13.21
C PHE A 351 18.11 2.29 11.90
N VAL A 352 18.06 1.62 10.74
CA VAL A 352 18.06 2.26 9.42
C VAL A 352 16.84 3.17 9.25
N ALA A 353 15.65 2.73 9.64
CA ALA A 353 14.43 3.53 9.56
C ALA A 353 14.52 4.78 10.45
N PHE A 354 15.04 4.62 11.67
CA PHE A 354 15.30 5.72 12.60
C PHE A 354 16.27 6.75 12.01
N LEU A 355 17.44 6.32 11.53
CA LEU A 355 18.43 7.23 10.94
C LEU A 355 17.91 7.90 9.66
N ALA A 356 17.18 7.17 8.82
CA ALA A 356 16.59 7.72 7.60
C ALA A 356 15.61 8.85 7.92
N LEU A 357 14.87 8.74 9.03
CA LEU A 357 13.99 9.80 9.51
C LEU A 357 14.78 10.96 10.13
N LYS A 358 15.68 10.69 11.08
CA LYS A 358 16.51 11.71 11.76
C LYS A 358 17.25 12.58 10.76
N TYR A 359 17.86 11.96 9.76
CA TYR A 359 18.65 12.64 8.74
C TYR A 359 17.88 12.95 7.45
N ARG A 360 16.56 12.74 7.44
CA ARG A 360 15.65 13.09 6.34
C ARG A 360 16.10 12.55 4.98
N GLU A 361 16.54 11.29 4.92
CA GLU A 361 17.05 10.64 3.70
C GLU A 361 15.92 10.08 2.81
N PRO A 362 15.51 10.76 1.72
CA PRO A 362 14.31 10.41 0.94
C PRO A 362 14.36 9.01 0.33
N TYR A 363 15.53 8.62 -0.19
CA TYR A 363 15.74 7.33 -0.84
C TYR A 363 15.56 6.16 0.14
N LEU A 364 16.05 6.30 1.38
CA LEU A 364 15.92 5.27 2.40
C LEU A 364 14.52 5.27 3.01
N LEU A 365 13.94 6.44 3.29
CA LEU A 365 12.56 6.55 3.78
C LEU A 365 11.54 5.91 2.83
N ASN A 366 11.80 5.97 1.52
CA ASN A 366 10.93 5.35 0.53
C ASN A 366 11.22 3.85 0.30
N SER A 367 12.25 3.27 0.90
CA SER A 367 12.62 1.87 0.70
C SER A 367 11.72 0.89 1.47
N THR A 368 11.61 -0.35 0.99
CA THR A 368 10.83 -1.41 1.65
C THR A 368 11.36 -1.70 3.04
N VAL A 369 12.68 -1.73 3.23
CA VAL A 369 13.32 -1.98 4.55
C VAL A 369 12.93 -0.95 5.60
N ALA A 370 12.80 0.34 5.22
CA ALA A 370 12.37 1.38 6.15
C ALA A 370 10.85 1.41 6.35
N LYS A 371 10.05 1.17 5.29
CA LYS A 371 8.58 1.18 5.38
C LYS A 371 8.04 0.03 6.20
N THR A 372 8.59 -1.17 6.02
CA THR A 372 8.10 -2.39 6.69
C THR A 372 8.83 -2.69 7.97
N HIS A 373 9.91 -1.96 8.32
CA HIS A 373 10.74 -2.25 9.48
C HIS A 373 11.26 -3.69 9.50
N GLY A 374 11.56 -4.24 8.32
CA GLY A 374 11.94 -5.64 8.18
C GLY A 374 10.82 -6.67 8.34
N ARG A 375 9.57 -6.26 8.59
CA ARG A 375 8.41 -7.16 8.59
C ARG A 375 8.18 -7.65 7.16
N THR A 376 8.47 -8.93 6.91
CA THR A 376 8.32 -9.56 5.59
C THR A 376 7.68 -10.92 5.64
#